data_AF-A0A7S1TLW9-F1
#
_entry.id   AF-A0A7S1TLW9-F1
#
_cell.length_a   1.000
_cell.length_b   1.000
_cell.length_c   1.000
_cell.angle_alpha   90.00
_cell.angle_beta   90.00
_cell.angle_gamma   90.00
#
_symmetry.space_group_name_H-M   'P 1'
#
loop_
_entity.id
_entity.type
_entity.pdbx_description
1 polymer ?
#
loop_
_entity_poly.entity_id
_entity_poly.type
_entity_poly.pdbx_seq_one_letter_code
_entity_poly.pdbx_strand_id
1 'polypeptide(L)'
;FAPGSPPEDIKVYAVVGVGRDMYLYAESRRAPTAASVVQRTPDGRELRCAVTLTADEMQFSHTLARACGQFICGFDLIRTATGRSVVVDVNGWAFVKRNPQFDAHSGRLLAARLLSL
;
A
#
# COMPACT_ATOMS: atom_id res chain seq x y z
N PHE A 1 14.94 -7.53 6.86
CA PHE A 1 14.90 -6.23 6.17
C PHE A 1 16.09 -6.10 5.23
N ALA A 2 15.97 -5.31 4.16
CA ALA A 2 17.06 -5.03 3.21
C ALA A 2 18.30 -4.44 3.94
N PRO A 3 19.53 -4.91 3.67
CA PRO A 3 20.72 -4.35 4.29
C PRO A 3 20.89 -2.87 3.90
N GLY A 4 21.24 -2.04 4.88
CA GLY A 4 21.46 -0.59 4.67
C GLY A 4 20.20 0.28 4.74
N SER A 5 19.01 -0.32 4.71
CA SER A 5 17.74 0.42 4.92
C SER A 5 17.21 0.19 6.33
N PRO A 6 16.60 1.21 6.96
CA PRO A 6 15.91 1.00 8.22
C PRO A 6 14.86 -0.10 8.06
N PRO A 7 14.64 -0.91 9.10
CA PRO A 7 13.57 -1.90 9.12
C PRO A 7 12.21 -1.20 9.04
N GLU A 8 11.55 -1.38 7.91
CA GLU A 8 10.29 -0.72 7.56
C GLU A 8 9.26 -1.73 7.11
N ASP A 9 8.00 -1.46 7.47
CA ASP A 9 6.83 -2.13 6.91
C ASP A 9 6.27 -1.24 5.82
N ILE A 10 6.12 -1.77 4.61
CA ILE A 10 5.51 -1.05 3.48
C ILE A 10 4.05 -1.44 3.42
N LYS A 11 3.16 -0.46 3.54
CA LYS A 11 1.72 -0.65 3.36
C LYS A 11 1.32 -0.23 1.97
N VAL A 12 0.75 -1.16 1.21
CA VAL A 12 0.27 -0.95 -0.15
C VAL A 12 -1.25 -0.89 -0.14
N TYR A 13 -1.80 0.03 -0.92
CA TYR A 13 -3.22 0.24 -1.09
C TYR A 13 -3.54 0.18 -2.58
N ALA A 14 -4.32 -0.81 -2.96
CA ALA A 14 -4.79 -1.02 -4.32
C ALA A 14 -6.26 -0.63 -4.45
N VAL A 15 -6.59 0.12 -5.49
CA VAL A 15 -7.96 0.43 -5.90
C VAL A 15 -8.18 -0.11 -7.30
N VAL A 16 -9.08 -1.07 -7.43
CA VAL A 16 -9.33 -1.83 -8.66
C VAL A 16 -10.41 -1.13 -9.48
N GLY A 17 -10.01 -0.47 -10.57
CA GLY A 17 -10.90 0.16 -11.55
C GLY A 17 -11.46 -0.86 -12.54
N VAL A 18 -12.22 -0.40 -13.54
CA VAL A 18 -12.87 -1.24 -14.56
C VAL A 18 -11.83 -1.89 -15.49
N GLY A 19 -12.05 -3.15 -15.86
CA GLY A 19 -11.15 -3.90 -16.73
C GLY A 19 -9.73 -4.02 -16.16
N ARG A 20 -8.75 -3.48 -16.90
CA ARG A 20 -7.33 -3.52 -16.51
C ARG A 20 -6.92 -2.41 -15.54
N ASP A 21 -7.76 -1.40 -15.35
CA ASP A 21 -7.46 -0.20 -14.58
C ASP A 21 -7.26 -0.52 -13.09
N MET A 22 -6.25 0.11 -12.48
CA MET A 22 -5.93 -0.02 -11.06
C MET A 22 -5.02 1.13 -10.65
N TYR A 23 -5.26 1.65 -9.45
CA TYR A 23 -4.37 2.59 -8.80
C TYR A 23 -3.68 1.92 -7.61
N LEU A 24 -2.36 2.09 -7.51
CA LEU A 24 -1.55 1.61 -6.41
C LEU A 24 -0.91 2.79 -5.69
N TYR A 25 -0.98 2.80 -4.37
CA TYR A 25 -0.23 3.71 -3.51
C TYR A 25 0.50 2.93 -2.43
N ALA A 26 1.71 3.34 -2.08
CA ALA A 26 2.47 2.71 -1.01
C ALA A 26 3.12 3.75 -0.11
N GLU A 27 3.13 3.46 1.18
CA GLU A 27 3.83 4.23 2.19
C GLU A 27 4.49 3.29 3.20
N SER A 28 5.67 3.65 3.69
CA SER A 28 6.35 2.93 4.74
C SER A 28 6.17 3.59 6.10
N ARG A 29 6.32 2.77 7.13
CA ARG A 29 6.52 3.20 8.51
C ARG A 29 7.64 2.37 9.13
N ARG A 30 8.23 2.88 10.21
CA ARG A 30 9.20 2.11 11.00
C ARG A 30 8.55 0.84 11.53
N ALA A 31 9.22 -0.30 11.33
CA ALA A 31 8.70 -1.59 11.77
C ALA A 31 8.58 -1.64 13.31
N PRO A 32 7.45 -2.11 13.88
CA PRO A 32 7.29 -2.28 15.33
C PRO A 32 8.33 -3.22 15.95
N THR A 33 8.84 -4.18 15.16
CA THR A 33 9.90 -5.10 15.59
C THR A 33 11.25 -4.40 15.79
N ALA A 34 11.41 -3.19 15.26
CA ALA A 34 12.64 -2.42 15.34
C ALA A 34 12.63 -1.30 16.39
N ALA A 35 11.46 -0.92 16.90
CA ALA A 35 11.31 0.01 18.01
C ALA A 35 9.93 -0.08 18.65
N SER A 36 9.91 0.06 19.98
CA SER A 36 8.67 0.16 20.76
C SER A 36 8.01 1.55 20.71
N VAL A 37 8.70 2.56 20.18
CA VAL A 37 8.22 3.95 20.14
C VAL A 37 7.84 4.33 18.71
N VAL A 38 6.60 4.77 18.54
CA VAL A 38 6.07 5.29 17.27
C VAL A 38 6.73 6.64 16.96
N GLN A 39 7.39 6.73 15.81
CA GLN A 39 7.91 8.01 15.32
C GLN A 39 6.77 8.90 14.87
N ARG A 40 6.81 10.18 15.26
CA ARG A 40 5.74 11.13 14.97
C ARG A 40 6.25 12.39 14.30
N THR A 41 5.41 12.97 13.45
CA THR A 41 5.56 14.32 12.91
C THR A 41 5.32 15.37 14.00
N PRO A 42 5.71 16.65 13.80
CA PRO A 42 5.48 17.72 14.78
C PRO A 42 4.00 17.90 15.18
N ASP A 43 3.07 17.55 14.30
CA ASP A 43 1.63 17.58 14.58
C ASP A 43 1.08 16.25 15.16
N GLY A 44 1.97 15.37 15.62
CA GLY A 44 1.64 14.17 16.39
C GLY A 44 1.17 12.97 15.57
N ARG A 45 1.20 13.02 14.24
CA ARG A 45 0.85 11.87 13.38
C ARG A 45 1.98 10.86 13.34
N GLU A 46 1.68 9.59 13.13
CA GLU A 46 2.71 8.59 12.80
C GLU A 46 3.47 9.03 11.54
N LEU A 47 4.81 9.05 11.61
CA LEU A 47 5.65 9.38 10.47
C LEU A 47 5.52 8.27 9.43
N ARG A 48 5.13 8.65 8.21
CA ARG A 48 5.02 7.77 7.06
C ARG A 48 5.76 8.37 5.87
N CYS A 49 6.43 7.53 5.10
CA CYS A 49 7.20 7.95 3.93
C CYS A 49 6.58 7.34 2.68
N ALA A 50 6.37 8.13 1.62
CA ALA A 50 5.91 7.59 0.35
C ALA A 50 6.93 6.60 -0.21
N VAL A 51 6.45 5.48 -0.75
CA VAL A 51 7.30 4.42 -1.31
C VAL A 51 6.98 4.20 -2.78
N THR A 52 8.01 4.23 -3.60
CA THR A 52 7.91 3.75 -4.98
C THR A 52 8.02 2.23 -4.99
N LEU A 53 6.99 1.57 -5.55
CA LEU A 53 6.98 0.14 -5.77
C LEU A 53 7.89 -0.23 -6.95
N THR A 54 8.56 -1.37 -6.87
CA THR A 54 9.30 -1.94 -7.99
C THR A 54 8.33 -2.51 -9.05
N ALA A 55 8.85 -2.82 -10.24
CA ALA A 55 8.06 -3.46 -11.29
C ALA A 55 7.43 -4.78 -10.82
N ASP A 56 8.22 -5.63 -10.14
CA ASP A 56 7.75 -6.89 -9.58
C ASP A 56 6.68 -6.68 -8.50
N GLU A 57 6.86 -5.66 -7.65
CA GLU A 57 5.89 -5.29 -6.63
C GLU A 57 4.57 -4.84 -7.21
N MET A 58 4.59 -3.98 -8.22
CA MET A 58 3.39 -3.58 -8.94
C MET A 58 2.69 -4.80 -9.57
N GLN A 59 3.46 -5.70 -10.20
CA GLN A 59 2.92 -6.85 -10.90
C GLN A 59 2.19 -7.83 -9.95
N PHE A 60 2.79 -8.19 -8.81
CA PHE A 60 2.08 -9.05 -7.86
C PHE A 60 0.95 -8.30 -7.16
N SER A 61 1.05 -6.99 -6.94
CA SER A 61 -0.03 -6.17 -6.35
C SER A 61 -1.30 -6.22 -7.21
N HIS A 62 -1.13 -6.12 -8.54
CA HIS A 62 -2.23 -6.25 -9.49
C HIS A 62 -2.93 -7.61 -9.43
N THR A 63 -2.15 -8.67 -9.20
CA THR A 63 -2.65 -10.04 -9.15
C THR A 63 -3.35 -10.29 -7.82
N LEU A 64 -2.72 -9.90 -6.72
CA LEU A 64 -3.25 -10.05 -5.36
C LEU A 64 -4.57 -9.30 -5.17
N ALA A 65 -4.62 -8.02 -5.53
CA ALA A 65 -5.82 -7.20 -5.34
C ALA A 65 -7.04 -7.78 -6.09
N ARG A 66 -6.83 -8.32 -7.30
CA ARG A 66 -7.89 -9.00 -8.07
C ARG A 66 -8.28 -10.34 -7.45
N ALA A 67 -7.31 -11.12 -6.99
CA ALA A 67 -7.56 -12.42 -6.35
C ALA A 67 -8.35 -12.28 -5.03
N CYS A 68 -8.16 -11.17 -4.30
CA CYS A 68 -8.94 -10.87 -3.09
C CYS A 68 -10.42 -10.58 -3.37
N GLY A 69 -10.81 -10.31 -4.63
CA GLY A 69 -12.20 -10.02 -4.99
C GLY A 69 -12.74 -8.70 -4.42
N GLN A 70 -11.87 -7.82 -3.92
CA GLN A 70 -12.25 -6.53 -3.33
C GLN A 70 -11.84 -5.38 -4.26
N PHE A 71 -12.71 -4.37 -4.39
CA PHE A 71 -12.40 -3.18 -5.18
C PHE A 71 -11.33 -2.30 -4.52
N ILE A 72 -11.12 -2.47 -3.22
CA ILE A 72 -10.11 -1.78 -2.43
C ILE A 72 -9.42 -2.81 -1.57
N CYS A 73 -8.11 -2.92 -1.71
CA CYS A 73 -7.32 -3.92 -1.02
C CYS A 73 -6.04 -3.29 -0.46
N GLY A 74 -5.91 -3.30 0.86
CA GLY A 74 -4.69 -2.95 1.57
C GLY A 74 -3.94 -4.21 2.01
N PHE A 75 -2.63 -4.20 1.89
CA PHE A 75 -1.77 -5.29 2.35
C PHE A 75 -0.39 -4.77 2.73
N ASP A 76 0.33 -5.55 3.53
CA ASP A 76 1.63 -5.17 4.07
C ASP A 76 2.73 -6.03 3.41
N LEU A 77 3.84 -5.37 3.09
CA LEU A 77 4.96 -5.88 2.30
C LEU A 77 6.26 -5.63 3.06
N ILE A 78 7.13 -6.65 3.12
CA ILE A 78 8.49 -6.53 3.65
C ILE A 78 9.50 -6.80 2.54
N ARG A 79 10.44 -5.87 2.34
CA ARG A 79 11.64 -6.09 1.51
C ARG A 79 12.72 -6.81 2.34
N THR A 80 13.10 -8.00 1.91
CA THR A 80 14.05 -8.87 2.60
C THR A 80 15.50 -8.46 2.34
N ALA A 81 16.42 -9.02 3.13
CA ALA A 81 17.85 -8.81 2.93
C ALA A 81 18.37 -9.31 1.58
N THR A 82 17.68 -10.29 1.00
CA THR A 82 18.00 -10.91 -0.28
C THR A 82 17.40 -10.16 -1.47
N GLY A 83 16.82 -8.98 -1.26
CA GLY A 83 16.22 -8.17 -2.32
C GLY A 83 14.85 -8.66 -2.80
N ARG A 84 14.25 -9.65 -2.13
CA ARG A 84 12.90 -10.12 -2.43
C ARG A 84 11.87 -9.32 -1.66
N SER A 85 10.67 -9.18 -2.20
CA SER A 85 9.55 -8.56 -1.50
C SER A 85 8.51 -9.63 -1.15
N VAL A 86 8.07 -9.66 0.10
CA VAL A 86 7.17 -10.70 0.63
C VAL A 86 5.94 -10.03 1.24
N VAL A 87 4.75 -10.41 0.76
CA VAL A 87 3.48 -9.99 1.37
C VAL A 87 3.30 -10.78 2.65
N VAL A 88 3.09 -10.07 3.76
CA VAL A 88 3.01 -10.68 5.10
C VAL A 88 1.64 -10.57 5.74
N ASP A 89 0.80 -9.64 5.27
CA ASP A 89 -0.56 -9.45 5.77
C ASP A 89 -1.47 -8.86 4.67
N VAL A 90 -2.70 -9.34 4.57
CA VAL A 90 -3.72 -8.85 3.63
C VAL A 90 -4.94 -8.40 4.43
N ASN A 91 -5.15 -7.09 4.49
CA ASN A 91 -6.16 -6.46 5.34
C ASN A 91 -7.53 -6.31 4.65
N GLY A 92 -7.55 -6.38 3.33
CA GLY A 92 -8.73 -6.10 2.53
C GLY A 92 -9.10 -4.62 2.51
N TRP A 93 -10.34 -4.23 2.85
CA TRP A 93 -10.78 -2.85 2.69
C TRP A 93 -10.00 -1.86 3.58
N ALA A 94 -9.11 -1.07 2.95
CA ALA A 94 -8.31 -0.06 3.64
C ALA A 94 -8.05 1.16 2.75
N PHE A 95 -8.17 2.36 3.31
CA PHE A 95 -7.86 3.63 2.66
C PHE A 95 -6.60 4.27 3.23
N VAL A 96 -5.87 4.98 2.36
CA VAL A 96 -4.83 5.91 2.77
C VAL A 96 -5.46 7.06 3.52
N LYS A 97 -4.86 7.47 4.63
CA LYS A 97 -5.37 8.57 5.44
C LYS A 97 -4.77 9.90 4.97
N ARG A 98 -5.62 10.92 4.81
CA ARG A 98 -5.21 12.31 4.53
C ARG A 98 -4.32 12.47 3.29
N ASN A 99 -4.68 11.76 2.22
CA ASN A 99 -3.98 11.86 0.95
C ASN A 99 -4.99 12.27 -0.15
N PRO A 100 -5.11 13.59 -0.44
CA PRO A 100 -6.08 14.08 -1.43
C PRO A 100 -5.90 13.50 -2.83
N GLN A 101 -4.66 13.14 -3.20
CA GLN A 101 -4.40 12.49 -4.47
C GLN A 101 -4.96 11.07 -4.48
N PHE A 102 -4.75 10.30 -3.41
CA PHE A 102 -5.34 8.98 -3.25
C PHE A 102 -6.87 9.06 -3.28
N ASP A 103 -7.45 10.02 -2.56
CA ASP A 103 -8.90 10.22 -2.51
C ASP A 103 -9.47 10.52 -3.90
N ALA A 104 -8.83 11.43 -4.65
CA ALA A 104 -9.25 11.78 -6.01
C ALA A 104 -9.13 10.60 -6.99
N HIS A 105 -8.05 9.83 -6.94
CA HIS A 105 -7.89 8.64 -7.79
C HIS A 105 -8.92 7.56 -7.44
N SER A 106 -9.06 7.28 -6.15
CA SER A 106 -10.01 6.28 -5.64
C SER A 106 -11.43 6.63 -6.02
N GLY A 107 -11.84 7.88 -5.82
CA GLY A 107 -13.17 8.36 -6.19
C GLY A 107 -13.48 8.18 -7.67
N ARG A 108 -12.53 8.51 -8.56
CA ARG A 108 -12.71 8.32 -10.01
C ARG A 108 -12.90 6.84 -10.38
N LEU A 109 -12.05 5.95 -9.87
CA LEU A 109 -12.11 4.52 -10.19
C LEU A 109 -13.38 3.85 -9.65
N LEU A 110 -13.76 4.18 -8.42
CA LEU A 110 -14.97 3.65 -7.79
C LEU A 110 -16.24 4.18 -8.46
N ALA A 111 -16.26 5.46 -8.85
CA ALA A 111 -17.39 6.01 -9.61
C ALA A 111 -17.55 5.32 -10.97
N ALA A 112 -16.45 5.14 -11.72
CA ALA A 112 -16.48 4.42 -12.99
C ALA A 112 -16.97 2.98 -12.83
N ARG A 113 -16.57 2.30 -11.73
CA ARG A 113 -17.07 0.97 -11.36
C ARG A 113 -18.59 0.98 -11.15
N LEU A 114 -19.10 1.87 -10.30
CA LEU A 114 -20.53 1.96 -9.99
C LEU A 114 -21.38 2.28 -11.22
N LEU A 115 -20.88 3.12 -12.13
CA LEU A 115 -21.56 3.48 -13.38
C LEU A 115 -21.47 2.37 -14.46
N SER A 116 -20.68 1.33 -14.22
CA SER A 116 -20.52 0.17 -15.12
C SER A 116 -21.28 -1.08 -14.67
N LEU A 117 -21.97 -0.99 -13.53
CA LEU A 117 -22.89 -2.02 -13.02
C LEU A 117 -24.25 -1.89 -13.71
#